data_AF-A0A355FZM4-F1
#
_entry.id   AF-A0A355FZM4-F1
#
_cell.length_a   1.000
_cell.length_b   1.000
_cell.length_c   1.000
_cell.angle_alpha   90.00
_cell.angle_beta   90.00
_cell.angle_gamma   90.00
#
_symmetry.space_group_name_H-M   'P 1'
#
loop_
_entity.id
_entity.type
_entity.pdbx_description
1 polymer ?
#
loop_
_entity_poly.entity_id
_entity_poly.type
_entity_poly.pdbx_seq_one_letter_code
_entity_poly.pdbx_strand_id
1 'polypeptide(L)'
;MRQICEEKGLSYEAVLETIESALAAAYRKDFGNKIQNIEVEYDVASGKIKAFDVKTVVEDVDLAEVERVEEERRAKQEERTTKIKELVEAGQPIPEELSAPASADGPTFNEKLEIMLSAAKDIDHDAKVEEVLRMELIVPGEFGRMAAMTAKQVVMQKLREAEREVIFNEFKENEHTIVVGTIQRR
;
A
#
# COMPACT_ATOMS: atom_id res chain seq x y z
N MET A 1 13.13 -7.00 21.19
CA MET A 1 12.65 -7.35 19.84
C MET A 1 13.65 -8.28 19.16
N ARG A 2 14.93 -7.90 19.00
CA ARG A 2 15.96 -8.73 18.35
C ARG A 2 16.07 -10.18 18.88
N GLN A 3 16.08 -10.37 20.19
CA GLN A 3 16.14 -11.72 20.80
C GLN A 3 14.92 -12.61 20.48
N ILE A 4 13.71 -12.03 20.43
CA ILE A 4 12.48 -12.78 20.13
C ILE A 4 12.44 -13.17 18.64
N CYS A 5 12.99 -12.32 17.76
CA CYS A 5 13.11 -12.61 16.34
C CYS A 5 14.08 -13.78 16.09
N GLU A 6 15.26 -13.75 16.75
CA GLU A 6 16.27 -14.82 16.63
C GLU A 6 15.78 -16.18 17.17
N GLU A 7 15.14 -16.20 18.35
CA GLU A 7 14.61 -17.45 18.94
C GLU A 7 13.51 -18.10 18.11
N LYS A 8 12.82 -17.33 17.26
CA LYS A 8 11.64 -17.77 16.51
C LYS A 8 11.88 -17.90 15.01
N GLY A 9 13.13 -17.75 14.57
CA GLY A 9 13.51 -17.88 13.15
C GLY A 9 12.93 -16.78 12.26
N LEU A 10 12.58 -15.62 12.83
CA LEU A 10 12.06 -14.48 12.09
C LEU A 10 13.20 -13.50 11.77
N SER A 11 13.30 -13.08 10.51
CA SER A 11 14.20 -11.99 10.14
C SER A 11 13.76 -10.70 10.85
N TYR A 12 14.71 -10.07 11.55
CA TYR A 12 14.49 -8.79 12.21
C TYR A 12 14.07 -7.70 11.22
N GLU A 13 14.64 -7.71 10.01
CA GLU A 13 14.34 -6.77 8.93
C GLU A 13 12.91 -6.94 8.43
N ALA A 14 12.47 -8.18 8.22
CA ALA A 14 11.10 -8.46 7.80
C ALA A 14 10.07 -8.01 8.85
N VAL A 15 10.38 -8.13 10.15
CA VAL A 15 9.53 -7.61 11.21
C VAL A 15 9.50 -6.08 11.17
N LEU A 16 10.63 -5.43 10.97
CA LEU A 16 10.72 -3.97 10.88
C LEU A 16 9.87 -3.42 9.72
N GLU A 17 10.05 -3.98 8.51
CA GLU A 17 9.29 -3.60 7.31
C GLU A 17 7.77 -3.75 7.50
N THR A 18 7.35 -4.81 8.19
CA THR A 18 5.93 -5.03 8.46
C THR A 18 5.36 -4.05 9.47
N ILE A 19 6.18 -3.61 10.45
CA ILE A 19 5.80 -2.55 11.38
C ILE A 19 5.67 -1.23 10.62
N GLU A 20 6.65 -0.87 9.80
CA GLU A 20 6.64 0.35 8.99
C GLU A 20 5.42 0.41 8.07
N SER A 21 5.13 -0.68 7.35
CA SER A 21 3.94 -0.81 6.51
C SER A 21 2.63 -0.68 7.30
N ALA A 22 2.56 -1.27 8.49
CA ALA A 22 1.37 -1.20 9.34
C ALA A 22 1.20 0.20 9.96
N LEU A 23 2.29 0.86 10.32
CA LEU A 23 2.29 2.24 10.81
C LEU A 23 1.87 3.20 9.70
N ALA A 24 2.37 3.03 8.47
CA ALA A 24 1.94 3.77 7.30
C ALA A 24 0.43 3.63 7.05
N ALA A 25 -0.09 2.40 7.14
CA ALA A 25 -1.52 2.15 7.00
C ALA A 25 -2.35 2.79 8.13
N ALA A 26 -1.87 2.76 9.37
CA ALA A 26 -2.52 3.41 10.50
C ALA A 26 -2.50 4.93 10.36
N TYR A 27 -1.36 5.51 9.96
CA TYR A 27 -1.23 6.93 9.71
C TYR A 27 -2.17 7.39 8.59
N ARG A 28 -2.27 6.64 7.49
CA ARG A 28 -3.21 6.91 6.40
C ARG A 28 -4.67 6.91 6.87
N LYS A 29 -5.01 6.09 7.85
CA LYS A 29 -6.38 5.95 8.36
C LYS A 29 -6.77 7.10 9.30
N ASP A 30 -5.87 7.49 10.19
CA ASP A 30 -6.19 8.42 11.28
C ASP A 30 -5.84 9.89 10.93
N PHE A 31 -4.81 10.11 10.11
CA PHE A 31 -4.27 11.45 9.83
C PHE A 31 -4.12 11.77 8.34
N GLY A 32 -4.17 10.77 7.46
CA GLY A 32 -3.97 10.93 6.02
C GLY A 32 -5.25 10.95 5.18
N ASN A 33 -5.07 11.12 3.87
CA ASN A 33 -6.11 10.87 2.85
C ASN A 33 -5.97 9.46 2.27
N LYS A 34 -7.08 8.84 1.84
CA LYS A 34 -7.10 7.46 1.30
C LYS A 34 -6.19 7.22 0.08
N ILE A 35 -5.82 8.27 -0.64
CA ILE A 35 -5.05 8.22 -1.90
C ILE A 35 -3.61 8.70 -1.68
N GLN A 36 -3.17 8.97 -0.45
CA GLN A 36 -1.78 9.37 -0.19
C GLN A 36 -0.87 8.15 -0.02
N ASN A 37 0.33 8.25 -0.58
CA ASN A 37 1.38 7.26 -0.41
C ASN A 37 2.28 7.67 0.75
N ILE A 38 2.01 7.08 1.92
CA ILE A 38 2.71 7.42 3.15
C ILE A 38 3.74 6.33 3.42
N GLU A 39 5.01 6.73 3.52
CA GLU A 39 6.09 5.89 4.04
C GLU A 39 6.35 6.28 5.51
N VAL A 40 6.67 5.30 6.34
CA VAL A 40 7.01 5.54 7.74
C VAL A 40 8.31 4.84 8.05
N GLU A 41 9.28 5.58 8.57
CA GLU A 41 10.54 5.03 9.07
C GLU A 41 10.46 4.91 10.59
N TYR A 42 10.83 3.74 11.10
CA TYR A 42 10.87 3.47 12.53
C TYR A 42 12.29 3.20 13.02
N ASP A 43 12.81 4.10 13.87
CA ASP A 43 14.08 3.89 14.54
C ASP A 43 13.88 3.06 15.82
N VAL A 44 14.41 1.84 15.82
CA VAL A 44 14.27 0.89 16.94
C VAL A 44 15.14 1.26 18.14
N ALA A 45 16.24 1.98 17.94
CA ALA A 45 17.12 2.39 19.03
C ALA A 45 16.54 3.59 19.79
N SER A 46 15.98 4.57 19.07
CA SER A 46 15.43 5.78 19.69
C SER A 46 13.92 5.74 19.89
N GLY A 47 13.21 4.80 19.26
CA GLY A 47 11.76 4.74 19.23
C GLY A 47 11.11 5.89 18.46
N LYS A 48 11.89 6.68 17.73
CA LYS A 48 11.39 7.80 16.93
C LYS A 48 10.78 7.29 15.64
N ILE A 49 9.69 7.95 15.24
CA ILE A 49 8.96 7.65 14.03
C ILE A 49 9.02 8.88 13.14
N LYS A 50 9.36 8.69 11.88
CA LYS A 50 9.25 9.71 10.84
C LYS A 50 8.26 9.24 9.81
N ALA A 51 7.35 10.12 9.40
CA ALA A 51 6.42 9.84 8.32
C ALA A 51 6.79 10.72 7.12
N PHE A 52 6.67 10.17 5.92
CA PHE A 52 6.95 10.85 4.67
C PHE A 52 5.75 10.70 3.74
N ASP A 53 5.35 11.80 3.09
CA ASP A 53 4.44 11.78 1.94
C ASP A 53 5.30 11.61 0.69
N VAL A 54 5.08 10.53 -0.03
CA VAL A 54 5.87 10.13 -1.19
C VAL A 54 5.11 10.53 -2.45
N LYS A 55 5.68 11.47 -3.20
CA LYS A 55 5.08 11.99 -4.43
C LYS A 55 6.01 11.85 -5.62
N THR A 56 5.45 11.53 -6.79
CA THR A 56 6.19 11.43 -8.05
C THR A 56 6.21 12.79 -8.75
N VAL A 57 7.37 13.21 -9.23
CA VAL A 57 7.52 14.44 -10.01
C VAL A 57 7.04 14.20 -11.43
N VAL A 58 6.09 15.00 -11.89
CA VAL A 58 5.55 14.94 -13.26
C VAL A 58 5.87 16.24 -13.97
N GLU A 59 5.92 16.20 -15.30
CA GLU A 59 6.01 17.42 -16.11
C GLU A 59 4.89 18.39 -15.77
N ASP A 60 5.18 19.69 -15.86
CA ASP A 60 4.16 20.71 -15.61
C ASP A 60 3.09 20.62 -16.72
N VAL A 61 1.92 20.06 -16.37
CA VAL A 61 0.74 20.03 -17.23
C VAL A 61 -0.19 21.16 -16.81
N ASP A 62 -0.77 21.88 -17.77
CA ASP A 62 -1.81 22.88 -17.48
C ASP A 62 -3.01 22.18 -16.82
N LEU A 63 -3.33 22.57 -15.58
CA LEU A 63 -4.45 22.02 -14.79
C LEU A 63 -5.78 22.01 -15.58
N ALA A 64 -5.99 23.01 -16.44
CA ALA A 64 -7.18 23.12 -17.30
C ALA A 64 -7.23 22.08 -18.43
N GLU A 65 -6.12 21.46 -18.80
CA GLU A 65 -6.06 20.40 -19.81
C GLU A 65 -6.29 19.02 -19.19
N VAL A 66 -5.77 18.81 -17.98
CA VAL A 66 -6.01 17.59 -17.18
C VAL A 66 -7.50 17.42 -16.87
N GLU A 67 -8.17 18.47 -16.36
CA GLU A 67 -9.59 18.40 -15.97
C GLU A 67 -10.50 18.04 -17.16
N ARG A 68 -10.23 18.60 -18.36
CA ARG A 68 -11.00 18.30 -19.58
C ARG A 68 -10.79 16.86 -20.05
N VAL A 69 -9.56 16.36 -19.96
CA VAL A 69 -9.23 14.98 -20.35
C VAL A 69 -9.83 13.98 -19.35
N GLU A 70 -9.85 14.29 -18.06
CA GLU A 70 -10.47 13.46 -17.02
C GLU A 70 -11.99 13.40 -17.14
N GLU A 71 -12.65 14.51 -17.45
CA GLU A 71 -14.09 14.57 -17.71
C GLU A 71 -14.47 13.75 -18.96
N GLU A 72 -13.71 13.89 -20.05
CA GLU A 72 -13.91 13.08 -21.25
C GLU A 72 -13.66 11.59 -21.00
N ARG A 73 -12.69 11.24 -20.13
CA ARG A 73 -12.43 9.85 -19.75
C ARG A 73 -13.54 9.29 -18.88
N ARG A 74 -14.06 10.05 -17.92
CA ARG A 74 -15.20 9.64 -17.07
C ARG A 74 -16.45 9.36 -17.90
N ALA A 75 -16.79 10.25 -18.83
CA ALA A 75 -17.93 10.05 -19.73
C ALA A 75 -17.75 8.79 -20.60
N LYS A 76 -16.55 8.60 -21.19
CA LYS A 76 -16.24 7.39 -21.98
C LYS A 76 -16.22 6.11 -21.14
N GLN A 77 -15.79 6.17 -19.88
CA GLN A 77 -15.79 5.01 -18.98
C GLN A 77 -17.20 4.62 -18.56
N GLU A 78 -18.06 5.58 -18.24
CA GLU A 78 -19.46 5.34 -17.89
C GLU A 78 -20.23 4.72 -19.06
N GLU A 79 -20.10 5.30 -20.27
CA GLU A 79 -20.68 4.74 -21.49
C GLU A 79 -20.14 3.35 -21.84
N ARG A 80 -18.87 3.06 -21.55
CA ARG A 80 -18.31 1.71 -21.72
C ARG A 80 -18.90 0.75 -20.68
N THR A 81 -19.06 1.16 -19.43
CA THR A 81 -19.64 0.28 -18.40
C THR A 81 -21.12 -0.03 -18.63
N THR A 82 -21.90 0.91 -19.17
CA THR A 82 -23.29 0.65 -19.55
C THR A 82 -23.37 -0.29 -20.74
N LYS A 83 -22.55 -0.07 -21.78
CA LYS A 83 -22.44 -0.99 -22.93
C LYS A 83 -21.96 -2.39 -22.54
N ILE A 84 -21.00 -2.51 -21.62
CA ILE A 84 -20.54 -3.82 -21.12
C ILE A 84 -21.65 -4.54 -20.37
N LYS A 85 -22.42 -3.84 -19.52
CA LYS A 85 -23.57 -4.43 -18.81
C LYS A 85 -24.65 -4.93 -19.78
N GLU A 86 -24.99 -4.14 -20.79
CA GLU A 86 -25.97 -4.51 -21.81
C GLU A 86 -25.52 -5.71 -22.66
N LEU A 87 -24.23 -5.78 -23.01
CA LEU A 87 -23.66 -6.90 -23.79
C LEU A 87 -23.59 -8.21 -22.98
N VAL A 88 -23.29 -8.13 -21.69
CA VAL A 88 -23.29 -9.28 -20.78
C VAL A 88 -24.72 -9.82 -20.57
N GLU A 89 -25.71 -8.93 -20.52
CA GLU A 89 -27.12 -9.28 -20.37
C GLU A 89 -27.72 -9.88 -21.66
N ALA A 90 -27.20 -9.50 -22.83
CA ALA A 90 -27.58 -10.03 -24.14
C ALA A 90 -26.88 -11.35 -24.54
N GLY A 91 -25.95 -11.87 -23.73
CA GLY A 91 -25.31 -13.18 -23.95
C GLY A 91 -24.39 -13.26 -25.18
N GLN A 92 -23.90 -12.14 -25.69
CA GLN A 92 -22.96 -12.07 -26.81
C GLN A 92 -21.50 -11.96 -26.30
N PRO A 93 -20.51 -12.51 -27.03
CA PRO A 93 -19.11 -12.41 -26.63
C PRO A 93 -18.66 -10.93 -26.66
N ILE A 94 -17.98 -10.51 -25.59
CA ILE A 94 -17.48 -9.15 -25.42
C ILE A 94 -16.41 -8.88 -26.49
N PRO A 95 -16.56 -7.85 -27.35
CA PRO A 95 -15.52 -7.49 -28.33
C PRO A 95 -14.19 -7.15 -27.65
N GLU A 96 -13.08 -7.68 -28.18
CA GLU A 96 -11.73 -7.56 -27.63
C GLU A 96 -11.20 -6.11 -27.57
N GLU A 97 -11.76 -5.22 -28.40
CA GLU A 97 -11.50 -3.78 -28.38
C GLU A 97 -12.17 -3.06 -27.17
N LEU A 98 -13.19 -3.67 -26.56
CA LEU A 98 -13.80 -3.19 -25.32
C LEU A 98 -13.10 -3.75 -24.07
N SER A 99 -12.39 -4.88 -24.18
CA SER A 99 -11.60 -5.47 -23.08
C SER A 99 -10.17 -4.94 -23.03
N ALA A 100 -9.63 -4.46 -24.14
CA ALA A 100 -8.38 -3.72 -24.15
C ALA A 100 -8.56 -2.37 -23.42
N PRO A 101 -7.70 -2.04 -22.43
CA PRO A 101 -7.63 -0.68 -21.94
C PRO A 101 -7.31 0.19 -23.15
N ALA A 102 -8.18 1.17 -23.44
CA ALA A 102 -7.92 2.15 -24.48
C ALA A 102 -6.50 2.67 -24.23
N SER A 103 -5.67 2.63 -25.27
CA SER A 103 -4.29 3.11 -25.25
C SER A 103 -4.21 4.33 -24.35
N ALA A 104 -3.46 4.16 -23.26
CA ALA A 104 -3.42 5.04 -22.10
C ALA A 104 -2.61 6.30 -22.37
N ASP A 105 -2.81 6.92 -23.53
CA ASP A 105 -2.04 8.08 -23.95
C ASP A 105 -2.84 9.35 -23.67
N GLY A 106 -2.73 9.79 -22.41
CA GLY A 106 -3.19 11.10 -21.95
C GLY A 106 -2.60 11.36 -20.55
N PRO A 107 -2.19 12.60 -20.23
CA PRO A 107 -1.58 12.90 -18.94
C PRO A 107 -2.61 12.72 -17.83
N THR A 108 -2.47 11.66 -17.04
CA THR A 108 -3.20 11.49 -15.79
C THR A 108 -2.42 12.23 -14.71
N PHE A 109 -2.97 13.29 -14.14
CA PHE A 109 -2.33 14.00 -13.03
C PHE A 109 -3.09 13.78 -11.73
N ASN A 110 -2.48 13.03 -10.81
CA ASN A 110 -3.07 12.84 -9.48
C ASN A 110 -2.47 13.84 -8.49
N GLU A 111 -3.18 14.94 -8.19
CA GLU A 111 -2.74 16.00 -7.24
C GLU A 111 -2.21 15.49 -5.87
N LYS A 112 -2.65 14.30 -5.45
CA LYS A 112 -2.29 13.69 -4.18
C LYS A 112 -1.05 12.78 -4.25
N LEU A 113 -0.77 12.22 -5.41
CA LEU A 113 0.35 11.29 -5.64
C LEU A 113 1.48 11.93 -6.43
N GLU A 114 1.20 13.04 -7.10
CA GLU A 114 2.11 13.68 -8.04
C GLU A 114 2.35 15.14 -7.63
N ILE A 115 3.54 15.64 -7.96
CA ILE A 115 3.94 17.02 -7.78
C ILE A 115 4.49 17.56 -9.10
N MET A 116 4.12 18.79 -9.42
CA MET A 116 4.59 19.51 -10.59
C MET A 116 6.10 19.79 -10.50
N LEU A 117 6.81 19.74 -11.62
CA LEU A 117 8.25 19.99 -11.68
C LEU A 117 8.62 21.39 -11.16
N SER A 118 7.77 22.39 -11.37
CA SER A 118 7.90 23.73 -10.78
C SER A 118 7.89 23.69 -9.25
N ALA A 119 6.87 23.06 -8.65
CA ALA A 119 6.73 22.93 -7.19
C ALA A 119 7.75 21.97 -6.56
N ALA A 120 8.18 20.95 -7.31
CA ALA A 120 9.22 20.01 -6.90
C ALA A 120 10.56 20.72 -6.73
N LYS A 121 10.91 21.61 -7.67
CA LYS A 121 12.15 22.40 -7.65
C LYS A 121 12.25 23.41 -6.49
N ASP A 122 11.12 23.83 -5.93
CA ASP A 122 11.07 24.70 -4.76
C ASP A 122 11.44 23.96 -3.45
N ILE A 123 11.23 22.64 -3.43
CA ILE A 123 11.53 21.78 -2.28
C ILE A 123 12.93 21.20 -2.42
N ASP A 124 13.25 20.66 -3.60
CA ASP A 124 14.57 20.13 -3.94
C ASP A 124 15.00 20.62 -5.32
N HIS A 125 16.10 21.36 -5.38
CA HIS A 125 16.59 21.99 -6.59
C HIS A 125 17.14 21.01 -7.63
N ASP A 126 17.51 19.79 -7.23
CA ASP A 126 18.01 18.73 -8.15
C ASP A 126 16.91 17.79 -8.65
N ALA A 127 15.64 18.05 -8.30
CA ALA A 127 14.51 17.20 -8.66
C ALA A 127 14.30 17.10 -10.18
N LYS A 128 14.20 15.86 -10.69
CA LYS A 128 13.95 15.55 -12.10
C LYS A 128 12.55 14.99 -12.33
N VAL A 129 12.06 15.07 -13.58
CA VAL A 129 10.82 14.39 -14.00
C VAL A 129 10.96 12.89 -13.73
N GLU A 130 9.90 12.26 -13.25
CA GLU A 130 9.80 10.87 -12.81
C GLU A 130 10.52 10.53 -11.49
N GLU A 131 11.14 11.51 -10.83
CA GLU A 131 11.77 11.29 -9.53
C GLU A 131 10.72 11.21 -8.40
N VAL A 132 11.02 10.44 -7.37
CA VAL A 132 10.15 10.29 -6.19
C VAL A 132 10.67 11.17 -5.06
N LEU A 133 9.91 12.21 -4.71
CA LEU A 133 10.22 13.10 -3.61
C LEU A 133 9.56 12.61 -2.31
N ARG A 134 10.36 12.60 -1.24
CA ARG A 134 9.91 12.28 0.13
C ARG A 134 9.73 13.56 0.93
N MET A 135 8.48 13.95 1.18
CA MET A 135 8.16 15.13 2.00
C MET A 135 7.94 14.71 3.45
N GLU A 136 8.71 15.25 4.40
CA GLU A 136 8.55 14.91 5.81
C GLU A 136 7.24 15.47 6.38
N LEU A 137 6.42 14.57 6.95
CA LEU A 137 5.15 14.89 7.60
C LEU A 137 5.37 15.08 9.09
N ILE A 138 4.61 16.03 9.67
CA ILE A 138 4.63 16.26 11.12
C ILE A 138 3.86 15.13 11.80
N VAL A 139 4.55 14.34 12.61
CA VAL A 139 3.96 13.26 13.39
C VAL A 139 3.43 13.82 14.73
N PRO A 140 2.11 13.80 14.99
CA PRO A 140 1.57 14.21 16.28
C PRO A 140 2.05 13.29 17.41
N GLY A 141 2.24 13.82 18.62
CA GLY A 141 2.69 13.02 19.77
C GLY A 141 1.75 11.85 20.12
N GLU A 142 0.45 11.98 19.85
CA GLU A 142 -0.54 10.92 20.04
C GLU A 142 -0.32 9.70 19.13
N PHE A 143 0.27 9.92 17.95
CA PHE A 143 0.60 8.87 17.01
C PHE A 143 1.61 7.88 17.60
N GLY A 144 2.52 8.33 18.47
CA GLY A 144 3.50 7.45 19.12
C GLY A 144 2.85 6.35 19.98
N ARG A 145 1.74 6.66 20.67
CA ARG A 145 1.01 5.67 21.49
C ARG A 145 0.30 4.64 20.62
N MET A 146 -0.38 5.11 19.57
CA MET A 146 -1.03 4.24 18.59
C MET A 146 0.00 3.35 17.90
N ALA A 147 1.13 3.93 17.50
CA ALA A 147 2.22 3.23 16.85
C ALA A 147 2.80 2.12 17.72
N ALA A 148 3.02 2.38 19.01
CA ALA A 148 3.48 1.35 19.95
C ALA A 148 2.49 0.19 20.10
N MET A 149 1.18 0.49 20.15
CA MET A 149 0.13 -0.53 20.23
C MET A 149 0.07 -1.38 18.96
N THR A 150 0.12 -0.74 17.79
CA THR A 150 0.12 -1.39 16.49
C THR A 150 1.37 -2.24 16.28
N ALA A 151 2.56 -1.71 16.59
CA ALA A 151 3.82 -2.45 16.48
C ALA A 151 3.79 -3.73 17.32
N LYS A 152 3.30 -3.66 18.57
CA LYS A 152 3.12 -4.85 19.42
C LYS A 152 2.17 -5.87 18.76
N GLN A 153 1.05 -5.41 18.20
CA GLN A 153 0.07 -6.29 17.57
C GLN A 153 0.65 -6.95 16.31
N VAL A 154 1.34 -6.20 15.46
CA VAL A 154 1.94 -6.68 14.21
C VAL A 154 3.04 -7.71 14.49
N VAL A 155 3.90 -7.46 15.49
CA VAL A 155 4.91 -8.43 15.92
C VAL A 155 4.26 -9.72 16.40
N MET A 156 3.21 -9.63 17.22
CA MET A 156 2.48 -10.81 17.70
C MET A 156 1.72 -11.53 16.59
N GLN A 157 1.32 -10.81 15.52
CA GLN A 157 0.73 -11.41 14.34
C GLN A 157 1.78 -12.17 13.52
N LYS A 158 2.92 -11.54 13.23
CA LYS A 158 4.03 -12.16 12.50
C LYS A 158 4.58 -13.38 13.21
N LEU A 159 4.67 -13.33 14.54
CA LEU A 159 5.05 -14.47 15.35
C LEU A 159 4.10 -15.66 15.17
N ARG A 160 2.79 -15.42 15.22
CA ARG A 160 1.78 -16.47 15.01
C ARG A 160 1.76 -16.99 13.57
N GLU A 161 2.01 -16.13 12.59
CA GLU A 161 2.13 -16.54 11.18
C GLU A 161 3.31 -17.50 10.99
N ALA A 162 4.48 -17.18 11.55
CA ALA A 162 5.64 -18.06 11.51
C ALA A 162 5.40 -19.38 12.26
N GLU A 163 4.79 -19.34 13.45
CA GLU A 163 4.43 -20.56 14.18
C GLU A 163 3.45 -21.43 13.39
N ARG A 164 2.46 -20.81 12.74
CA ARG A 164 1.51 -21.54 11.88
C ARG A 164 2.21 -22.14 10.67
N GLU A 165 3.19 -21.47 10.08
CA GLU A 165 3.94 -21.98 8.94
C GLU A 165 4.78 -23.20 9.31
N VAL A 166 5.45 -23.17 10.47
CA VAL A 166 6.19 -24.33 11.01
C VAL A 166 5.24 -25.51 11.24
N ILE A 167 4.12 -25.28 11.94
CA ILE A 167 3.12 -26.31 12.20
C ILE A 167 2.54 -26.86 10.88
N PHE A 168 2.29 -25.99 9.90
CA PHE A 168 1.79 -26.39 8.58
C PHE A 168 2.78 -27.31 7.86
N ASN A 169 4.08 -27.01 7.91
CA ASN A 169 5.12 -27.86 7.34
C ASN A 169 5.18 -29.22 8.03
N GLU A 170 5.09 -29.26 9.36
CA GLU A 170 5.01 -30.53 10.11
C GLU A 170 3.80 -31.38 9.68
N PHE A 171 2.62 -30.76 9.50
CA PHE A 171 1.43 -31.49 9.04
C PHE A 171 1.52 -31.93 7.58
N LYS A 172 2.17 -31.14 6.73
CA LYS A 172 2.41 -31.46 5.31
C LYS A 172 3.27 -32.72 5.16
N GLU A 173 4.28 -32.89 6.02
CA GLU A 173 5.10 -34.11 6.04
C GLU A 173 4.32 -35.35 6.48
N ASN A 174 3.28 -35.16 7.29
CA ASN A 174 2.43 -36.23 7.82
C ASN A 174 1.24 -36.56 6.91
N GLU A 175 1.22 -36.07 5.67
CA GLU A 175 0.20 -36.43 4.68
C GLU A 175 0.10 -37.96 4.52
N HIS A 176 -1.13 -38.48 4.51
CA HIS A 176 -1.45 -39.91 4.41
C HIS A 176 -1.05 -40.80 5.61
N THR A 177 -0.79 -40.21 6.78
CA THR A 177 -0.52 -40.97 8.02
C THR A 177 -1.73 -41.00 8.96
N ILE A 178 -1.82 -42.06 9.79
CA ILE A 178 -2.85 -42.17 10.83
C ILE A 178 -2.31 -41.54 12.11
N VAL A 179 -2.97 -40.51 12.62
CA VAL A 179 -2.58 -39.79 13.84
C VAL A 179 -3.64 -39.97 14.92
N VAL A 180 -3.22 -40.16 16.17
CA VAL A 180 -4.12 -40.26 17.33
C VAL A 180 -4.16 -38.90 18.04
N GLY A 181 -5.36 -38.36 18.27
CA GLY A 181 -5.57 -37.08 18.95
C GLY A 181 -6.60 -37.15 20.06
N THR A 182 -6.55 -36.21 20.99
CA THR A 182 -7.55 -36.09 22.07
C THR A 182 -8.49 -34.92 21.79
N ILE A 183 -9.80 -35.13 21.87
CA ILE A 183 -10.79 -34.07 21.67
C ILE A 183 -10.87 -33.23 22.96
N GLN A 184 -10.34 -32.01 22.93
CA GLN A 184 -10.64 -30.99 23.93
C GLN A 184 -11.70 -30.02 23.40
N ARG A 185 -12.83 -29.95 24.11
CA ARG A 185 -13.87 -28.95 23.86
C ARG A 185 -13.58 -27.76 24.76
N ARG A 186 -13.35 -26.59 24.16
CA ARG A 186 -13.18 -25.32 24.87
C ARG A 186 -14.48 -24.53 24.86
#